data_AF-A0AAW7WDK1-F1
#
_entry.id   AF-A0AAW7WDK1-F1
#
_cell.length_a   1.000
_cell.length_b   1.000
_cell.length_c   1.000
_cell.angle_alpha   90.00
_cell.angle_beta   90.00
_cell.angle_gamma   90.00
#
_symmetry.space_group_name_H-M   'P 1'
#
loop_
_entity.id
_entity.type
_entity.pdbx_description
1 polymer ?
#
loop_
_entity_poly.entity_id
_entity_poly.type
_entity_poly.pdbx_seq_one_letter_code
_entity_poly.pdbx_strand_id
1 'polypeptide(L)'
;METNKYTNPFEDGGQLSLSQSITDEQKWRYWLEVIDRGVINDITPQLQGFEQRHSGQSVNFHFRCPFCSAQQKTAYEKTRVTACLRETGGRFGTASRGGYQFHCFRCKRTHTLFQFLTETSNSQIADQYRWDRFRRKLAGAGWNCPLPPKEQRDALKNPLYAGSDVPPPSKADRAAAHKRRYEDQKRLNYIHKHGCPPPRGKSD
;
A
#
# COMPACT_ATOMS: atom_id res chain seq x y z
N MET A 1 -15.18 12.75 10.66
CA MET A 1 -14.10 12.13 9.86
C MET A 1 -14.48 12.29 8.40
N GLU A 2 -14.02 13.37 7.77
CA GLU A 2 -14.28 13.62 6.36
C GLU A 2 -13.32 12.78 5.53
N THR A 3 -13.85 11.80 4.79
CA THR A 3 -13.09 11.06 3.80
C THR A 3 -12.74 12.01 2.66
N ASN A 4 -11.46 12.28 2.48
CA ASN A 4 -10.93 13.00 1.33
C ASN A 4 -11.28 12.20 0.06
N LYS A 5 -12.38 12.56 -0.61
CA LYS A 5 -12.76 11.99 -1.90
C LYS A 5 -11.81 12.58 -2.94
N TYR A 6 -10.75 11.85 -3.27
CA TYR A 6 -9.94 12.15 -4.45
C TYR A 6 -10.80 11.95 -5.69
N THR A 7 -11.23 13.04 -6.30
CA THR A 7 -11.88 13.02 -7.61
C THR A 7 -10.82 12.76 -8.67
N ASN A 8 -11.06 11.72 -9.48
CA ASN A 8 -10.21 11.37 -10.61
C ASN A 8 -10.55 12.31 -11.78
N PRO A 9 -9.65 13.23 -12.20
CA PRO A 9 -9.93 14.16 -13.28
C PRO A 9 -10.01 13.49 -14.66
N PHE A 10 -9.79 12.17 -14.74
CA PHE A 10 -9.86 11.39 -15.98
C PHE A 10 -11.12 10.49 -16.07
N GLU A 11 -11.92 10.39 -15.01
CA GLU A 11 -13.16 9.57 -15.02
C GLU A 11 -14.43 10.41 -15.23
N ASP A 12 -14.40 11.70 -14.93
CA ASP A 12 -15.49 12.60 -15.31
C ASP A 12 -15.28 13.02 -16.76
N GLY A 13 -16.21 12.63 -17.63
CA GLY A 13 -16.27 12.93 -19.06
C GLY A 13 -16.46 14.41 -19.40
N GLY A 14 -15.76 15.31 -18.71
CA GLY A 14 -15.60 16.69 -19.10
C GLY A 14 -14.83 16.75 -20.41
N GLN A 15 -15.49 17.25 -21.45
CA GLN A 15 -14.87 17.60 -22.73
C GLN A 15 -13.74 18.62 -22.47
N LEU A 16 -12.53 18.12 -22.26
CA LEU A 16 -11.31 18.90 -22.46
C LEU A 16 -11.16 19.07 -23.98
N SER A 17 -11.20 20.34 -24.41
CA SER A 17 -10.96 20.76 -25.77
C SER A 17 -9.66 20.16 -26.32
N LEU A 18 -9.69 19.75 -27.60
CA LEU A 18 -8.55 19.20 -28.34
C LEU A 18 -7.29 20.06 -28.14
N SER A 19 -6.21 19.49 -27.60
CA SER A 19 -4.88 19.44 -28.24
C SER A 19 -3.75 19.18 -27.23
N GLN A 20 -3.65 17.95 -26.72
CA GLN A 20 -2.38 17.31 -26.40
C GLN A 20 -2.66 15.83 -26.13
N SER A 21 -2.29 14.96 -27.06
CA SER A 21 -2.31 13.52 -26.83
C SER A 21 -1.29 13.20 -25.73
N ILE A 22 -1.79 12.94 -24.53
CA ILE A 22 -0.96 12.53 -23.40
C ILE A 22 -0.25 11.22 -23.79
N THR A 23 1.09 11.22 -23.76
CA THR A 23 1.88 10.03 -24.06
C THR A 23 1.65 8.95 -23.00
N ASP A 24 1.82 7.68 -23.35
CA ASP A 24 1.76 6.60 -22.36
C ASP A 24 2.77 6.80 -21.23
N GLU A 25 3.89 7.49 -21.52
CA GLU A 25 4.87 7.90 -20.53
C GLU A 25 4.33 8.89 -19.49
N GLN A 26 3.65 9.93 -19.97
CA GLN A 26 3.01 10.90 -19.08
C GLN A 26 1.92 10.26 -18.24
N LYS A 27 1.13 9.34 -18.82
CA LYS A 27 0.08 8.60 -18.09
C LYS A 27 0.64 7.77 -16.96
N TRP A 28 1.67 6.94 -17.20
CA TRP A 28 2.21 6.10 -16.12
C TRP A 28 2.91 6.94 -15.06
N ARG A 29 3.59 8.02 -15.43
CA ARG A 29 4.22 8.95 -14.45
C ARG A 29 3.19 9.58 -13.53
N TYR A 30 2.08 10.05 -14.10
CA TYR A 30 0.96 10.58 -13.31
C TYR A 30 0.45 9.53 -12.31
N TRP A 31 0.14 8.32 -12.77
CA TRP A 31 -0.39 7.27 -11.88
C TRP A 31 0.61 6.83 -10.82
N LEU A 32 1.90 6.75 -11.14
CA LEU A 32 2.93 6.49 -10.14
C LEU A 32 2.97 7.57 -9.08
N GLU A 33 2.93 8.84 -9.49
CA GLU A 33 2.93 9.95 -8.54
C GLU A 33 1.70 9.90 -7.65
N VAL A 34 0.50 9.73 -8.23
CA VAL A 34 -0.75 9.64 -7.47
C VAL A 34 -0.72 8.49 -6.45
N ILE A 35 -0.34 7.29 -6.88
CA ILE A 35 -0.34 6.11 -6.00
C ILE A 35 0.77 6.21 -4.94
N ASP A 36 2.02 6.44 -5.35
CA ASP A 36 3.14 6.45 -4.41
C ASP A 36 3.04 7.61 -3.43
N ARG A 37 2.68 8.82 -3.91
CA ARG A 37 2.54 10.00 -3.06
C ARG A 37 1.36 9.86 -2.11
N GLY A 38 0.25 9.29 -2.57
CA GLY A 38 -0.89 8.96 -1.71
C GLY A 38 -0.46 8.11 -0.53
N VAL A 39 0.22 6.99 -0.81
CA VAL A 39 0.69 6.08 0.25
C VAL A 39 1.75 6.73 1.14
N ILE A 40 2.68 7.51 0.58
CA ILE A 40 3.68 8.24 1.36
C ILE A 40 2.99 9.23 2.31
N ASN A 41 1.99 9.97 1.85
CA ASN A 41 1.23 10.90 2.68
C ASN A 41 0.51 10.17 3.83
N ASP A 42 -0.05 8.98 3.57
CA ASP A 42 -0.75 8.19 4.60
C ASP A 42 0.19 7.69 5.71
N ILE A 43 1.43 7.33 5.36
CA ILE A 43 2.43 6.86 6.35
C ILE A 43 3.23 8.02 6.98
N THR A 44 3.21 9.22 6.39
CA THR A 44 4.02 10.36 6.83
C THR A 44 3.78 10.74 8.31
N PRO A 45 2.53 10.83 8.80
CA PRO A 45 2.26 11.11 10.21
C PRO A 45 2.87 10.08 11.15
N GLN A 46 2.86 8.79 10.77
CA GLN A 46 3.41 7.70 11.58
C GLN A 46 4.93 7.78 11.72
N LEU A 47 5.60 8.30 10.69
CA LEU A 47 7.05 8.43 10.61
C LEU A 47 7.58 9.76 11.16
N GLN A 48 6.72 10.59 11.74
CA GLN A 48 7.05 11.95 12.23
C GLN A 48 7.75 12.80 11.17
N GLY A 49 7.30 12.68 9.91
CA GLY A 49 7.94 13.34 8.78
C GLY A 49 7.27 14.65 8.36
N PHE A 50 7.91 15.33 7.41
CA PHE A 50 7.35 16.50 6.73
C PHE A 50 7.73 16.51 5.23
N GLU A 51 6.86 17.12 4.42
CA GLU A 51 7.10 17.36 3.00
C GLU A 51 7.98 18.60 2.83
N GLN A 52 9.09 18.46 2.09
CA GLN A 52 9.95 19.58 1.66
C GLN A 52 9.89 19.69 0.14
N ARG A 53 9.29 20.78 -0.35
CA ARG A 53 9.26 21.11 -1.78
C ARG A 53 10.49 21.93 -2.14
N HIS A 54 11.33 21.41 -3.04
CA HIS A 54 12.36 22.23 -3.69
C HIS A 54 11.75 22.89 -4.92
N SER A 55 12.11 24.16 -5.17
CA SER A 55 11.63 24.97 -6.29
C SER A 55 11.74 24.22 -7.62
N GLY A 56 10.61 23.66 -8.06
CA GLY A 56 10.38 23.18 -9.42
C GLY A 56 10.79 21.75 -9.79
N GLN A 57 11.46 20.94 -8.95
CA GLN A 57 12.01 19.66 -9.47
C GLN A 57 11.94 18.41 -8.57
N SER A 58 11.66 18.50 -7.27
CA SER A 58 11.39 17.29 -6.48
C SER A 58 10.64 17.58 -5.18
N VAL A 59 9.68 16.72 -4.87
CA VAL A 59 9.07 16.63 -3.54
C VAL A 59 9.88 15.62 -2.75
N ASN A 60 10.65 16.09 -1.77
CA ASN A 60 11.36 15.22 -0.83
C ASN A 60 10.53 15.13 0.43
N PHE A 61 10.24 13.92 0.88
CA PHE A 61 9.63 13.73 2.18
C PHE A 61 10.70 13.30 3.17
N HIS A 62 10.85 14.01 4.28
CA HIS A 62 11.87 13.74 5.30
C HIS A 62 11.24 13.05 6.51
N PHE A 63 11.87 11.97 7.00
CA PHE A 63 11.34 11.13 8.09
C PHE A 63 12.42 10.66 9.04
N ARG A 64 12.05 10.24 10.26
CA ARG A 64 12.93 9.37 11.05
C ARG A 64 13.00 7.99 10.40
N CYS A 65 14.21 7.46 10.24
CA CYS A 65 14.39 6.13 9.66
C CYS A 65 13.94 5.04 10.65
N PRO A 66 12.90 4.24 10.35
CA PRO A 66 12.38 3.22 11.28
C PRO A 66 13.39 2.10 11.57
N PHE A 67 14.37 1.89 10.69
CA PHE A 67 15.36 0.81 10.82
C PHE A 67 16.50 1.14 11.79
N CYS A 68 16.92 2.40 11.89
CA CYS A 68 18.03 2.82 12.75
C CYS A 68 17.63 3.81 13.86
N SER A 69 16.35 4.22 13.91
CA SER A 69 15.82 5.02 15.02
C SER A 69 15.47 4.16 16.24
N ALA A 70 15.17 2.87 16.06
CA ALA A 70 14.84 1.93 17.13
C ALA A 70 16.06 1.41 17.92
N GLN A 71 17.29 1.62 17.41
CA GLN A 71 18.51 1.27 18.14
C GLN A 71 18.69 2.26 19.30
N GLN A 72 18.67 1.75 20.54
CA GLN A 72 18.77 2.57 21.75
C GLN A 72 20.05 3.45 21.71
N LYS A 73 19.86 4.76 21.84
CA LYS A 73 20.96 5.72 21.96
C LYS A 73 21.71 5.50 23.26
N THR A 74 23.04 5.50 23.21
CA THR A 74 23.86 5.61 24.42
C THR A 74 23.67 7.00 25.05
N ALA A 75 23.96 7.14 26.35
CA ALA A 75 23.76 8.40 27.09
C ALA A 75 24.49 9.61 26.46
N TYR A 76 25.61 9.37 25.76
CA TYR A 76 26.39 10.38 25.06
C TYR A 76 25.68 10.95 23.81
N GLU A 77 24.87 10.14 23.11
CA GLU A 77 24.14 10.60 21.94
C GLU A 77 22.91 11.44 22.29
N LYS A 78 22.44 11.44 23.55
CA LYS A 78 21.24 12.18 23.98
C LYS A 78 21.44 13.70 24.06
N THR A 79 22.65 14.19 24.32
CA THR A 79 22.94 15.62 24.51
C THR A 79 23.09 16.40 23.20
N ARG A 80 23.25 15.72 22.04
CA ARG A 80 23.32 16.35 20.70
C ARG A 80 22.02 16.32 19.89
N VAL A 81 20.96 15.70 20.40
CA VAL A 81 19.77 15.30 19.61
C VAL A 81 18.93 16.47 19.10
N THR A 82 18.99 17.64 19.74
CA THR A 82 18.12 18.77 19.39
C THR A 82 18.50 19.45 18.06
N ALA A 83 19.73 19.26 17.57
CA ALA A 83 20.19 19.79 16.27
C ALA A 83 20.10 18.77 15.11
N CYS A 84 19.72 17.52 15.38
CA CYS A 84 20.07 16.35 14.56
C CYS A 84 18.88 15.66 13.86
N LEU A 85 17.73 16.33 13.71
CA LEU A 85 16.70 15.89 12.76
C LEU A 85 17.21 15.91 11.31
N ARG A 86 18.26 16.70 11.02
CA ARG A 86 18.95 16.75 9.73
C ARG A 86 19.86 15.55 9.43
N GLU A 87 20.35 14.81 10.43
CA GLU A 87 21.34 13.73 10.24
C GLU A 87 20.79 12.31 10.51
N THR A 88 19.62 12.20 11.14
CA THR A 88 19.00 10.91 11.48
C THR A 88 17.83 10.53 10.55
N GLY A 89 17.60 11.34 9.52
CA GLY A 89 16.47 11.21 8.63
C GLY A 89 16.69 10.23 7.48
N GLY A 90 15.59 9.82 6.85
CA GLY A 90 15.59 9.30 5.49
C GLY A 90 14.67 10.12 4.60
N ARG A 91 14.81 9.94 3.29
CA ARG A 91 13.96 10.58 2.29
C ARG A 91 13.26 9.58 1.40
N PHE A 92 12.04 9.89 0.97
CA PHE A 92 11.48 9.30 -0.24
C PHE A 92 11.81 10.19 -1.44
N GLY A 93 12.40 9.60 -2.49
CA GLY A 93 12.67 10.27 -3.76
C GLY A 93 12.27 9.38 -4.94
N THR A 94 11.90 10.00 -6.06
CA THR A 94 11.54 9.30 -7.29
C THR A 94 12.78 8.69 -7.96
N ALA A 95 12.76 7.36 -8.17
CA ALA A 95 13.69 6.72 -9.09
C ALA A 95 13.14 6.87 -10.52
N SER A 96 14.02 7.22 -11.46
CA SER A 96 13.72 7.65 -12.83
C SER A 96 12.76 6.75 -13.62
N ARG A 97 12.64 5.45 -13.29
CA ARG A 97 11.71 4.52 -13.98
C ARG A 97 10.93 3.55 -13.08
N GLY A 98 10.98 3.67 -11.75
CA GLY A 98 10.40 2.66 -10.85
C GLY A 98 9.39 3.17 -9.83
N GLY A 99 9.30 4.50 -9.68
CA GLY A 99 8.59 5.19 -8.60
C GLY A 99 9.46 5.44 -7.37
N TYR A 100 8.86 5.68 -6.21
CA TYR A 100 9.57 6.20 -5.04
C TYR A 100 10.44 5.13 -4.34
N GLN A 101 11.59 5.59 -3.85
CA GLN A 101 12.53 4.83 -3.03
C GLN A 101 12.84 5.59 -1.75
N PHE A 102 12.87 4.86 -0.65
CA PHE A 102 13.37 5.33 0.64
C PHE A 102 14.89 5.28 0.65
N HIS A 103 15.54 6.33 1.11
CA HIS A 103 16.97 6.37 1.37
C HIS A 103 17.24 6.97 2.74
N CYS A 104 17.89 6.21 3.64
CA CYS A 104 18.30 6.75 4.94
C CYS A 104 19.71 7.36 4.89
N PHE A 105 19.85 8.60 5.36
CA PHE A 105 21.15 9.28 5.40
C PHE A 105 22.10 8.70 6.45
N ARG A 106 21.58 8.10 7.53
CA ARG A 106 22.37 7.50 8.63
C ARG A 106 22.84 6.09 8.32
N CYS A 107 21.91 5.14 8.18
CA CYS A 107 22.25 3.73 7.97
C CYS A 107 22.51 3.37 6.50
N LYS A 108 22.41 4.35 5.58
CA LYS A 108 22.61 4.19 4.12
C LYS A 108 21.74 3.14 3.45
N ARG A 109 20.75 2.58 4.17
CA ARG A 109 19.78 1.65 3.59
C ARG A 109 18.93 2.35 2.55
N THR A 110 18.69 1.62 1.46
CA THR A 110 17.81 2.05 0.38
C THR A 110 16.79 0.94 0.16
N HIS A 111 15.51 1.29 0.19
CA HIS A 111 14.41 0.37 -0.04
C HIS A 111 13.47 0.96 -1.08
N THR A 112 12.93 0.12 -1.96
CA THR A 112 11.74 0.51 -2.73
C THR A 112 10.58 0.83 -1.78
N LEU A 113 9.62 1.64 -2.20
CA LEU A 113 8.44 1.92 -1.36
C LEU A 113 7.71 0.64 -0.94
N PHE A 114 7.61 -0.36 -1.82
CA PHE A 114 7.04 -1.67 -1.47
C PHE A 114 7.83 -2.39 -0.37
N GLN A 115 9.15 -2.48 -0.49
CA GLN A 115 10.02 -3.11 0.53
C GLN A 115 9.92 -2.37 1.86
N PHE A 116 9.94 -1.04 1.82
CA PHE A 116 9.77 -0.21 3.01
C PHE A 116 8.47 -0.56 3.75
N LEU A 117 7.33 -0.53 3.04
CA LEU A 117 6.01 -0.83 3.63
C LEU A 117 5.94 -2.24 4.21
N THR A 118 6.58 -3.21 3.55
CA THR A 118 6.62 -4.61 3.99
C THR A 118 7.42 -4.76 5.29
N GLU A 119 8.55 -4.07 5.40
CA GLU A 119 9.46 -4.23 6.54
C GLU A 119 9.05 -3.38 7.76
N THR A 120 8.31 -2.28 7.59
CA THR A 120 7.90 -1.39 8.68
C THR A 120 6.54 -1.75 9.30
N SER A 121 6.11 -3.01 9.18
CA SER A 121 4.92 -3.59 9.83
C SER A 121 3.54 -3.23 9.23
N ASN A 122 3.48 -2.58 8.07
CA ASN A 122 2.21 -2.26 7.40
C ASN A 122 1.94 -3.21 6.23
N SER A 123 1.92 -4.52 6.49
CA SER A 123 1.73 -5.56 5.46
C SER A 123 0.46 -5.37 4.64
N GLN A 124 -0.63 -4.93 5.27
CA GLN A 124 -1.89 -4.62 4.58
C GLN A 124 -1.75 -3.44 3.62
N ILE A 125 -1.05 -2.37 4.01
CA ILE A 125 -0.79 -1.22 3.13
C ILE A 125 0.13 -1.64 1.99
N ALA A 126 1.14 -2.47 2.25
CA ALA A 126 2.02 -3.01 1.21
C ALA A 126 1.24 -3.84 0.17
N ASP A 127 0.28 -4.65 0.61
CA ASP A 127 -0.57 -5.45 -0.27
C ASP A 127 -1.53 -4.58 -1.10
N GLN A 128 -2.18 -3.60 -0.47
CA GLN A 128 -3.05 -2.64 -1.16
C GLN A 128 -2.25 -1.83 -2.20
N TYR A 129 -1.10 -1.29 -1.80
CA TYR A 129 -0.19 -0.55 -2.68
C TYR A 129 0.24 -1.38 -3.90
N ARG A 130 0.61 -2.64 -3.67
CA ARG A 130 0.95 -3.57 -4.74
C ARG A 130 -0.22 -3.83 -5.68
N TRP A 131 -1.43 -3.92 -5.14
CA TRP A 131 -2.65 -4.11 -5.92
C TRP A 131 -2.96 -2.89 -6.79
N ASP A 132 -2.90 -1.69 -6.23
CA ASP A 132 -3.19 -0.45 -6.96
C ASP A 132 -2.22 -0.21 -8.10
N ARG A 133 -0.92 -0.47 -7.86
CA ARG A 133 0.08 -0.47 -8.93
C ARG A 133 -0.18 -1.52 -10.00
N PHE A 134 -0.56 -2.74 -9.62
CA PHE A 134 -0.85 -3.80 -10.57
C PHE A 134 -2.03 -3.45 -11.49
N ARG A 135 -3.12 -2.90 -10.95
CA ARG A 135 -4.30 -2.49 -11.75
C ARG A 135 -3.97 -1.41 -12.77
N ARG A 136 -2.99 -0.56 -12.48
CA ARG A 136 -2.48 0.48 -13.41
C ARG A 136 -1.34 0.00 -14.31
N LYS A 137 -0.98 -1.30 -14.29
CA LYS A 137 0.15 -1.89 -15.05
C LYS A 137 1.52 -1.33 -14.64
N LEU A 138 1.68 -0.93 -13.38
CA LEU A 138 2.88 -0.32 -12.77
C LEU A 138 3.60 -1.27 -11.78
N ALA A 139 3.42 -2.57 -11.99
CA ALA A 139 4.02 -3.63 -11.18
C ALA A 139 4.64 -4.72 -12.08
N GLY A 140 5.67 -5.39 -11.58
CA GLY A 140 6.40 -6.44 -12.29
C GLY A 140 7.71 -5.97 -12.90
N ALA A 141 8.14 -6.63 -13.97
CA ALA A 141 9.43 -6.36 -14.61
C ALA A 141 9.54 -4.89 -15.04
N GLY A 142 10.63 -4.22 -14.66
CA GLY A 142 10.86 -2.80 -14.94
C GLY A 142 10.30 -1.85 -13.88
N TRP A 143 9.54 -2.32 -12.88
CA TRP A 143 8.97 -1.51 -11.81
C TRP A 143 9.54 -1.87 -10.43
N ASN A 144 9.57 -0.90 -9.50
CA ASN A 144 10.01 -1.12 -8.11
C ASN A 144 8.96 -1.83 -7.23
N CYS A 145 7.92 -2.41 -7.84
CA CYS A 145 6.84 -3.08 -7.15
C CYS A 145 6.62 -4.46 -7.78
N PRO A 146 6.66 -5.56 -7.02
CA PRO A 146 6.49 -6.90 -7.57
C PRO A 146 5.03 -7.15 -7.99
N LEU A 147 4.82 -8.12 -8.88
CA LEU A 147 3.46 -8.55 -9.21
C LEU A 147 2.77 -9.18 -7.99
N PRO A 148 1.44 -9.03 -7.87
CA PRO A 148 0.68 -9.81 -6.90
C PRO A 148 0.85 -11.32 -7.14
N PRO A 149 0.72 -12.15 -6.08
CA PRO A 149 0.69 -13.60 -6.18
C PRO A 149 -0.21 -14.08 -7.31
N LYS A 150 0.21 -15.16 -7.99
CA LYS A 150 -0.53 -15.73 -9.13
C LYS A 150 -2.01 -15.97 -8.78
N GLU A 151 -2.29 -16.48 -7.59
CA GLU A 151 -3.65 -16.78 -7.14
C GLU A 151 -4.57 -15.55 -7.03
N GLN A 152 -4.01 -14.39 -6.62
CA GLN A 152 -4.75 -13.12 -6.58
C GLN A 152 -5.01 -12.60 -8.00
N ARG A 153 -4.02 -12.75 -8.89
CA ARG A 153 -4.19 -12.38 -10.31
C ARG A 153 -5.22 -13.28 -11.02
N ASP A 154 -5.19 -14.59 -10.75
CA ASP A 154 -6.17 -15.54 -11.29
C ASP A 154 -7.58 -15.29 -10.74
N ALA A 155 -7.70 -14.76 -9.52
CA ALA A 155 -8.99 -14.39 -8.95
C ALA A 155 -9.73 -13.31 -9.76
N LEU A 156 -9.02 -12.47 -10.54
CA LEU A 156 -9.65 -11.49 -11.44
C LEU A 156 -10.44 -12.11 -12.58
N LYS A 157 -10.20 -13.38 -12.90
CA LYS A 157 -11.02 -14.12 -13.88
C LYS A 157 -12.44 -14.37 -13.35
N ASN A 158 -12.63 -14.28 -12.02
CA ASN A 158 -13.93 -14.40 -11.40
C ASN A 158 -14.62 -13.02 -11.41
N PRO A 159 -15.85 -12.91 -11.97
CA PRO A 159 -16.61 -11.66 -12.00
C PRO A 159 -16.80 -10.99 -10.63
N LEU A 160 -16.78 -11.75 -9.53
CA LEU A 160 -16.90 -11.22 -8.18
C LEU A 160 -15.74 -10.29 -7.77
N TYR A 161 -14.58 -10.45 -8.39
CA TYR A 161 -13.38 -9.64 -8.11
C TYR A 161 -12.98 -8.77 -9.29
N ALA A 162 -13.65 -8.91 -10.45
CA ALA A 162 -13.41 -8.09 -11.61
C ALA A 162 -13.78 -6.64 -11.30
N GLY A 163 -12.81 -5.72 -11.38
CA GLY A 163 -13.03 -4.30 -11.09
C GLY A 163 -12.99 -3.91 -9.60
N SER A 164 -12.72 -4.84 -8.68
CA SER A 164 -12.62 -4.49 -7.25
C SER A 164 -11.39 -3.63 -6.95
N ASP A 165 -11.59 -2.59 -6.12
CA ASP A 165 -10.52 -1.75 -5.58
C ASP A 165 -9.67 -2.44 -4.52
N VAL A 166 -10.17 -3.54 -3.97
CA VAL A 166 -9.54 -4.27 -2.88
C VAL A 166 -8.84 -5.51 -3.46
N PRO A 167 -7.62 -5.85 -3.01
CA PRO A 167 -6.98 -7.08 -3.40
C PRO A 167 -7.87 -8.28 -3.04
N PRO A 168 -8.02 -9.25 -3.95
CA PRO A 168 -8.81 -10.43 -3.66
C PRO A 168 -8.18 -11.20 -2.49
N PRO A 169 -9.02 -11.77 -1.60
CA PRO A 169 -8.53 -12.53 -0.45
C PRO A 169 -7.65 -13.70 -0.89
N SER A 170 -6.72 -14.09 -0.01
CA SER A 170 -5.83 -15.23 -0.29
C SER A 170 -6.64 -16.51 -0.52
N LYS A 171 -6.04 -17.53 -1.15
CA LYS A 171 -6.71 -18.83 -1.31
C LYS A 171 -7.09 -19.45 0.04
N ALA A 172 -6.24 -19.29 1.06
CA ALA A 172 -6.53 -19.75 2.42
C ALA A 172 -7.75 -19.02 3.00
N ASP A 173 -7.82 -17.70 2.85
CA ASP A 173 -8.95 -16.91 3.33
C ASP A 173 -10.25 -17.25 2.59
N ARG A 174 -10.18 -17.45 1.26
CA ARG A 174 -11.32 -17.91 0.46
C ARG A 174 -11.81 -19.29 0.90
N ALA A 175 -10.89 -20.22 1.14
CA ALA A 175 -11.23 -21.56 1.64
C ALA A 175 -11.84 -21.50 3.04
N ALA A 176 -11.30 -20.67 3.94
CA ALA A 176 -11.85 -20.44 5.27
C ALA A 176 -13.25 -19.82 5.22
N ALA A 177 -13.47 -18.83 4.37
CA ALA A 177 -14.78 -18.21 4.16
C ALA A 177 -15.80 -19.21 3.59
N HIS A 178 -15.39 -20.03 2.63
CA HIS A 178 -16.23 -21.10 2.08
C HIS A 178 -16.60 -22.13 3.16
N LYS A 179 -15.61 -22.55 3.98
CA LYS A 179 -15.85 -23.47 5.11
C LYS A 179 -16.86 -22.89 6.11
N ARG A 180 -16.72 -21.62 6.50
CA ARG A 180 -17.67 -20.93 7.38
C ARG A 180 -19.09 -20.92 6.79
N ARG A 181 -19.23 -20.53 5.51
CA ARG A 181 -20.54 -20.54 4.83
C ARG A 181 -21.17 -21.93 4.81
N TYR A 182 -20.37 -22.96 4.57
CA TYR A 182 -20.83 -24.35 4.58
C TYR A 182 -21.30 -24.78 5.98
N GLU A 183 -20.54 -24.45 7.03
CA GLU A 183 -20.90 -24.73 8.43
C GLU A 183 -22.18 -23.98 8.85
N ASP A 184 -22.29 -22.70 8.48
CA ASP A 184 -23.49 -21.89 8.71
C ASP A 184 -24.71 -22.46 7.98
N GLN A 185 -24.56 -22.86 6.71
CA GLN A 185 -25.64 -23.48 5.95
C GLN A 185 -26.06 -24.82 6.59
N LYS A 186 -25.10 -25.63 7.03
CA LYS A 186 -25.36 -26.89 7.72
C LYS A 186 -26.13 -26.65 9.03
N ARG A 187 -25.76 -25.60 9.79
CA ARG A 187 -26.46 -25.18 11.01
C ARG A 187 -27.88 -24.73 10.72
N LEU A 188 -28.10 -23.90 9.69
CA LEU A 188 -29.42 -23.45 9.26
C LEU A 188 -30.31 -24.62 8.84
N ASN A 189 -29.78 -25.55 8.04
CA ASN A 189 -30.52 -26.75 7.61
C ASN A 189 -30.89 -27.64 8.81
N TYR A 190 -30.01 -27.75 9.81
CA TYR A 190 -30.32 -28.49 11.04
C TYR A 190 -31.47 -27.82 11.82
N ILE A 191 -31.41 -26.50 12.02
CA ILE A 191 -32.47 -25.73 12.69
C ILE A 191 -33.80 -25.90 11.95
N HIS A 192 -33.78 -25.80 10.63
CA HIS A 192 -34.97 -25.99 9.81
C HIS A 192 -35.59 -27.39 9.97
N LYS A 193 -34.75 -28.43 10.09
CA LYS A 193 -35.20 -29.82 10.22
C LYS A 193 -35.68 -30.18 11.63
N HIS A 194 -35.03 -29.64 12.66
CA HIS A 194 -35.22 -30.09 14.05
C HIS A 194 -35.84 -29.03 14.97
N GLY A 195 -36.06 -27.81 14.49
CA GLY A 195 -36.63 -26.70 15.27
C GLY A 195 -35.70 -26.11 16.34
N CYS A 196 -34.46 -26.61 16.45
CA CYS A 196 -33.50 -26.19 17.46
C CYS A 196 -32.07 -26.18 16.90
N PRO A 197 -31.14 -25.39 17.47
CA PRO A 197 -29.74 -25.38 17.04
C PRO A 197 -29.05 -26.72 17.30
N PRO A 198 -28.05 -27.10 16.49
CA PRO A 198 -27.31 -28.34 16.70
C PRO A 198 -26.60 -28.32 18.06
N PRO A 199 -26.53 -29.47 18.76
CA PRO A 199 -25.80 -29.56 20.02
C PRO A 199 -24.36 -29.11 19.80
N ARG A 200 -23.84 -28.26 20.70
CA ARG A 200 -22.43 -27.85 20.64
C ARG A 200 -21.60 -29.12 20.79
N GLY A 201 -20.80 -29.45 19.78
CA GLY A 201 -19.83 -30.54 19.90
C GLY A 201 -18.97 -30.29 21.13
N LYS A 202 -18.79 -31.31 21.98
CA LYS A 202 -17.79 -31.25 23.04
C LYS A 202 -16.44 -31.04 22.34
N SER A 203 -15.87 -29.85 22.51
CA SER A 203 -14.52 -29.56 22.06
C SER A 203 -13.57 -30.28 23.01
N ASP A 204 -12.89 -31.30 22.49
CA ASP A 204 -11.69 -31.89 23.12
C ASP A 204 -10.51 -30.92 23.03
#